data_AF-G3JIP0-F1
#
_entry.id   AF-G3JIP0-F1
#
_cell.length_a   1.000
_cell.length_b   1.000
_cell.length_c   1.000
_cell.angle_alpha   90.00
_cell.angle_beta   90.00
_cell.angle_gamma   90.00
#
_symmetry.space_group_name_H-M   'P 1'
#
loop_
_entity.id
_entity.type
_entity.pdbx_description
1 polymer ?
#
loop_
_entity_poly.entity_id
_entity_poly.type
_entity_poly.pdbx_seq_one_letter_code
_entity_poly.pdbx_strand_id
1 'polypeptide(L)'
;MGNARDSNPLSLWPAFRKYRGARSPEYDVWAYSGLEDAVLDGRHNVIIRDRRYDRDMLIKEYVCAILFSKRQGRNNCHVVSPDWVDREVPRYLQSIEGLFKDLRCFHMLFDSGELTEPVDALFTSNAILVAFLEDRVPDAKPNYAYWAVLLGLQRSIPVRIEAVDLFVSSLGVDGQTSAVHDHRGTPLSAKGSRQDHPSIVLENKRIIHQYARGLQRTTSACVSTVTGRWKQDSPGIYSSLNLPRSDSDCLLIELHTSLNLHETGNFPYQSKLSGSITVSFAHDWFHTHRWKCTTRLSYPSRWHHNRDEYFLTTYGFHCSGCREEKSNCDCGDFRGLNVPFPATKFDTLLKLAEDYGNAELEREAGRIGARPMGRVHETATLPTLHGANNFLRNIAMYQELWSFAPGSSVWIRQAIIFWRFKSTPQGLPQPLPASTTWRWLSIYDPLWKVHEENIIIDP
;
A
#
# COMPACT_ATOMS: atom_id res chain seq x y z
N MET A 1 -8.11 38.21 -16.31
CA MET A 1 -8.18 37.09 -15.35
C MET A 1 -8.49 35.84 -16.16
N GLY A 2 -7.49 35.03 -16.50
CA GLY A 2 -7.69 33.82 -17.29
C GLY A 2 -8.46 32.78 -16.48
N ASN A 3 -9.41 32.07 -17.11
CA ASN A 3 -10.21 31.04 -16.47
C ASN A 3 -9.29 29.99 -15.83
N ALA A 4 -9.40 29.80 -14.51
CA ALA A 4 -8.67 28.78 -13.76
C ALA A 4 -8.97 27.32 -14.22
N ARG A 5 -9.86 27.15 -15.22
CA ARG A 5 -10.22 25.87 -15.83
C ARG A 5 -9.24 25.42 -16.94
N ASP A 6 -8.44 26.33 -17.49
CA ASP A 6 -7.50 26.04 -18.60
C ASP A 6 -6.05 25.88 -18.14
N SER A 7 -5.80 25.85 -16.83
CA SER A 7 -4.45 25.68 -16.26
C SER A 7 -4.17 24.23 -15.89
N ASN A 8 -3.00 23.72 -16.28
CA ASN A 8 -2.54 22.38 -15.93
C ASN A 8 -2.62 22.17 -14.40
N PRO A 9 -3.36 21.16 -13.91
CA PRO A 9 -3.65 20.99 -12.50
C PRO A 9 -2.43 20.59 -11.66
N LEU A 10 -1.32 20.14 -12.26
CA LEU A 10 -0.06 19.93 -11.54
C LEU A 10 0.44 21.23 -10.89
N SER A 11 0.19 22.39 -11.51
CA SER A 11 0.54 23.72 -10.97
C SER A 11 -0.21 24.08 -9.67
N LEU A 12 -1.32 23.38 -9.40
CA LEU A 12 -2.07 23.54 -8.15
C LEU A 12 -1.39 22.83 -6.98
N TRP A 13 -0.50 21.87 -7.25
CA TRP A 13 0.21 21.12 -6.23
C TRP A 13 1.33 21.96 -5.58
N PRO A 14 1.34 22.17 -4.25
CA PRO A 14 2.29 23.07 -3.60
C PRO A 14 3.76 22.72 -3.84
N ALA A 15 4.11 21.43 -3.78
CA ALA A 15 5.49 20.98 -4.00
C ALA A 15 5.95 21.26 -5.44
N PHE A 16 5.06 21.03 -6.42
CA PHE A 16 5.33 21.29 -7.82
C PHE A 16 5.44 22.79 -8.11
N ARG A 17 4.55 23.61 -7.52
CA ARG A 17 4.63 25.07 -7.63
C ARG A 17 5.94 25.62 -7.11
N LYS A 18 6.40 25.11 -5.95
CA LYS A 18 7.70 25.48 -5.38
C LYS A 18 8.86 25.05 -6.28
N TYR A 19 8.81 23.83 -6.81
CA TYR A 19 9.80 23.30 -7.76
C TYR A 19 9.89 24.16 -9.02
N ARG A 20 8.74 24.50 -9.62
CA ARG A 20 8.67 25.35 -10.82
C ARG A 20 9.13 26.78 -10.56
N GLY A 21 8.75 27.36 -9.42
CA GLY A 21 9.16 28.72 -9.05
C GLY A 21 10.65 28.87 -8.77
N ALA A 22 11.37 27.78 -8.50
CA ALA A 22 12.82 27.78 -8.33
C ALA A 22 13.61 27.73 -9.66
N ARG A 23 12.93 27.48 -10.78
CA ARG A 23 13.55 27.40 -12.12
C ARG A 23 13.38 28.74 -12.84
N SER A 24 14.42 29.17 -13.56
CA SER A 24 14.36 30.43 -14.33
C SER A 24 13.50 30.23 -15.58
N PRO A 25 12.40 31.00 -15.77
CA PRO A 25 11.49 30.83 -16.91
C PRO A 25 12.17 31.02 -18.27
N GLU A 26 13.24 31.81 -18.33
CA GLU A 26 13.96 32.13 -19.56
C GLU A 26 14.81 30.96 -20.08
N TYR A 27 15.21 30.03 -19.20
CA TYR A 27 16.12 28.93 -19.53
C TYR A 27 15.50 27.55 -19.32
N ASP A 28 14.30 27.49 -18.75
CA ASP A 28 13.64 26.23 -18.47
C ASP A 28 12.75 25.83 -19.64
N VAL A 29 13.19 24.82 -20.39
CA VAL A 29 12.40 24.23 -21.48
C VAL A 29 11.05 23.73 -20.94
N TRP A 30 10.99 23.25 -19.68
CA TRP A 30 9.73 22.80 -19.07
C TRP A 30 8.76 23.93 -18.72
N ALA A 31 9.21 25.20 -18.76
CA ALA A 31 8.31 26.34 -18.60
C ALA A 31 7.40 26.55 -19.82
N TYR A 32 7.67 25.89 -20.96
CA TYR A 32 6.78 25.91 -22.12
C TYR A 32 5.43 25.30 -21.78
N SER A 33 4.36 26.06 -22.06
CA SER A 33 2.99 25.60 -21.89
C SER A 33 2.74 24.35 -22.74
N GLY A 34 2.28 23.27 -22.11
CA GLY A 34 1.87 22.05 -22.78
C GLY A 34 2.89 20.89 -22.73
N LEU A 35 4.14 21.10 -22.29
CA LEU A 35 5.08 19.98 -22.11
C LEU A 35 4.73 19.13 -20.88
N GLU A 36 4.28 19.77 -19.81
CA GLU A 36 3.82 19.11 -18.58
C GLU A 36 2.54 18.29 -18.79
N ASP A 37 1.84 18.50 -19.90
CA ASP A 37 0.63 17.76 -20.28
C ASP A 37 0.95 16.31 -20.59
N ALA A 38 2.18 16.04 -21.07
CA ALA A 38 2.69 14.69 -21.30
C ALA A 38 2.69 13.82 -20.03
N VAL A 39 2.80 14.46 -18.86
CA VAL A 39 2.78 13.78 -17.55
C VAL A 39 1.36 13.38 -17.17
N LEU A 40 0.37 14.21 -17.53
CA LEU A 40 -1.05 13.98 -17.28
C LEU A 40 -1.69 13.06 -18.32
N ASP A 41 -0.94 12.62 -19.31
CA ASP A 41 -1.48 11.75 -20.35
C ASP A 41 -1.51 10.27 -19.95
N GLY A 42 -1.15 9.95 -18.69
CA GLY A 42 -1.37 8.64 -18.07
C GLY A 42 -0.81 7.45 -18.87
N ARG A 43 0.26 7.67 -19.63
CA ARG A 43 0.71 6.71 -20.64
C ARG A 43 1.27 5.46 -19.98
N HIS A 44 0.66 4.32 -20.25
CA HIS A 44 1.18 3.01 -19.89
C HIS A 44 2.00 2.42 -21.03
N ASN A 45 2.65 1.28 -20.80
CA ASN A 45 3.41 0.57 -21.81
C ASN A 45 2.44 0.10 -22.92
N VAL A 46 2.71 0.50 -24.16
CA VAL A 46 1.87 0.17 -25.33
C VAL A 46 2.76 -0.50 -26.39
N ILE A 47 2.22 -1.44 -27.13
CA ILE A 47 2.87 -1.96 -28.35
C ILE A 47 2.34 -1.13 -29.51
N ILE A 48 3.20 -0.67 -30.44
CA ILE A 48 2.86 0.06 -31.66
C ILE A 48 3.60 -0.54 -32.85
N ARG A 49 2.86 -1.05 -33.85
CA ARG A 49 3.42 -1.72 -35.06
C ARG A 49 4.49 -2.75 -34.70
N ASP A 50 4.15 -3.68 -33.79
CA ASP A 50 5.05 -4.72 -33.26
C ASP A 50 6.27 -4.22 -32.48
N ARG A 51 6.37 -2.91 -32.21
CA ARG A 51 7.40 -2.32 -31.35
C ARG A 51 6.81 -1.92 -30.01
N ARG A 52 7.43 -2.35 -28.91
CA ARG A 52 7.04 -1.91 -27.56
C ARG A 52 7.54 -0.49 -27.29
N TYR A 53 6.62 0.40 -26.91
CA TYR A 53 6.90 1.73 -26.41
C TYR A 53 6.60 1.77 -24.92
N ASP A 54 7.61 2.13 -24.13
CA ASP A 54 7.39 2.44 -22.73
C ASP A 54 6.87 3.88 -22.56
N ARG A 55 6.37 4.18 -21.35
CA ARG A 55 5.86 5.52 -21.00
C ARG A 55 6.86 6.62 -21.31
N ASP A 56 8.13 6.41 -20.97
CA ASP A 56 9.18 7.43 -21.09
C ASP A 56 9.49 7.71 -22.56
N MET A 57 9.54 6.67 -23.40
CA MET A 57 9.64 6.78 -24.86
C MET A 57 8.48 7.59 -25.43
N LEU A 58 7.24 7.31 -25.00
CA LEU A 58 6.09 8.08 -25.49
C LEU A 58 6.19 9.56 -25.08
N ILE A 59 6.56 9.85 -23.82
CA ILE A 59 6.72 11.24 -23.34
C ILE A 59 7.82 11.94 -24.13
N LYS A 60 8.94 11.26 -24.44
CA LYS A 60 10.00 11.80 -25.29
C LYS A 60 9.48 12.17 -26.68
N GLU A 61 8.73 11.28 -27.34
CA GLU A 61 8.15 11.56 -28.66
C GLU A 61 7.22 12.78 -28.63
N TYR A 62 6.41 12.94 -27.59
CA TYR A 62 5.54 14.11 -27.43
C TYR A 62 6.30 15.40 -27.21
N VAL A 63 7.30 15.38 -26.32
CA VAL A 63 8.16 16.54 -26.06
C VAL A 63 8.88 16.94 -27.36
N CYS A 64 9.41 15.96 -28.10
CA CYS A 64 9.97 16.18 -29.43
C CYS A 64 8.95 16.85 -30.35
N ALA A 65 7.77 16.28 -30.54
CA ALA A 65 6.75 16.78 -31.46
C ALA A 65 6.35 18.24 -31.15
N ILE A 66 6.12 18.58 -29.87
CA ILE A 66 5.79 19.96 -29.45
C ILE A 66 6.96 20.91 -29.74
N LEU A 67 8.18 20.52 -29.36
CA LEU A 67 9.36 21.35 -29.58
C LEU A 67 9.63 21.56 -31.07
N PHE A 68 9.41 20.55 -31.92
CA PHE A 68 9.54 20.66 -33.37
C PHE A 68 8.47 21.55 -34.00
N SER A 69 7.19 21.41 -33.61
CA SER A 69 6.10 22.27 -34.11
C SER A 69 6.35 23.74 -33.80
N LYS A 70 6.84 24.06 -32.60
CA LYS A 70 7.15 25.46 -32.21
C LYS A 70 8.37 26.06 -32.92
N ARG A 71 9.27 25.24 -33.49
CA ARG A 71 10.40 25.73 -34.32
C ARG A 71 9.94 26.40 -35.60
N GLN A 72 8.80 25.98 -36.17
CA GLN A 72 8.30 26.53 -37.43
C GLN A 72 7.82 27.99 -37.32
N GLY A 73 7.84 28.60 -36.13
CA GLY A 73 7.36 29.97 -35.89
C GLY A 73 8.31 30.97 -35.23
N ARG A 74 9.53 30.60 -34.78
CA ARG A 74 10.46 31.53 -34.09
C ARG A 74 11.95 31.22 -34.31
N ASN A 75 12.74 32.24 -34.64
CA ASN A 75 14.19 32.17 -34.90
C ASN A 75 15.09 32.00 -33.65
N ASN A 76 14.54 32.00 -32.42
CA ASN A 76 15.30 31.98 -31.15
C ASN A 76 15.07 30.71 -30.30
N CYS A 77 14.68 29.58 -30.90
CA CYS A 77 14.64 28.33 -30.15
C CYS A 77 16.07 27.81 -29.96
N HIS A 78 16.57 27.80 -28.73
CA HIS A 78 17.75 27.00 -28.37
C HIS A 78 17.57 25.59 -28.93
N VAL A 79 18.55 25.12 -29.72
CA VAL A 79 18.49 23.86 -30.44
C VAL A 79 18.40 22.71 -29.44
N VAL A 80 17.21 22.14 -29.28
CA VAL A 80 17.04 20.93 -28.49
C VAL A 80 17.35 19.73 -29.39
N SER A 81 18.53 19.12 -29.26
CA SER A 81 18.84 17.90 -30.01
C SER A 81 18.05 16.70 -29.47
N PRO A 82 17.82 15.64 -30.28
CA PRO A 82 17.28 14.37 -29.78
C PRO A 82 18.05 13.86 -28.55
N ASP A 83 19.38 13.94 -28.57
CA ASP A 83 20.26 13.58 -27.44
C ASP A 83 19.98 14.39 -26.16
N TRP A 84 19.53 15.64 -26.30
CA TRP A 84 19.11 16.43 -25.14
C TRP A 84 17.81 15.89 -24.56
N VAL A 85 16.83 15.52 -25.41
CA VAL A 85 15.53 14.99 -24.96
C VAL A 85 15.73 13.67 -24.24
N ASP A 86 16.58 12.81 -24.78
CA ASP A 86 16.91 11.51 -24.19
C ASP A 86 17.53 11.61 -22.79
N ARG A 87 18.24 12.71 -22.51
CA ARG A 87 18.86 12.98 -21.21
C ARG A 87 17.93 13.76 -20.27
N GLU A 88 17.26 14.79 -20.75
CA GLU A 88 16.52 15.72 -19.89
C GLU A 88 15.15 15.18 -19.48
N VAL A 89 14.45 14.45 -20.36
CA VAL A 89 13.10 13.92 -20.04
C VAL A 89 13.15 12.96 -18.85
N PRO A 90 14.00 11.91 -18.81
CA PRO A 90 14.07 11.02 -17.66
C PRO A 90 14.47 11.74 -16.37
N ARG A 91 15.43 12.67 -16.44
CA ARG A 91 15.87 13.48 -15.29
C ARG A 91 14.73 14.33 -14.72
N TYR A 92 13.93 14.94 -15.60
CA TYR A 92 12.75 15.71 -15.19
C TYR A 92 11.69 14.80 -14.58
N LEU A 93 11.36 13.67 -15.22
CA LEU A 93 10.39 12.69 -14.73
C LEU A 93 10.78 12.17 -13.33
N GLN A 94 12.03 11.78 -13.13
CA GLN A 94 12.54 11.36 -11.82
C GLN A 94 12.40 12.45 -10.75
N SER A 95 12.63 13.72 -11.13
CA SER A 95 12.48 14.85 -10.22
C SER A 95 11.03 15.05 -9.80
N ILE A 96 10.09 15.02 -10.75
CA ILE A 96 8.67 15.24 -10.46
C ILE A 96 8.01 14.06 -9.77
N GLU A 97 8.43 12.83 -10.06
CA GLU A 97 7.92 11.61 -9.42
C GLU A 97 8.10 11.69 -7.89
N GLY A 98 9.27 12.15 -7.45
CA GLY A 98 9.56 12.39 -6.03
C GLY A 98 8.66 13.44 -5.36
N LEU A 99 8.14 14.42 -6.13
CA LEU A 99 7.23 15.46 -5.63
C LEU A 99 5.80 14.95 -5.44
N PHE A 100 5.44 13.87 -6.15
CA PHE A 100 4.09 13.33 -6.23
C PHE A 100 3.92 11.97 -5.54
N LYS A 101 4.99 11.36 -5.03
CA LYS A 101 4.98 10.06 -4.33
C LYS A 101 3.96 9.93 -3.17
N ASP A 102 3.45 11.06 -2.68
CA ASP A 102 2.49 11.17 -1.58
C ASP A 102 1.01 11.15 -2.03
N LEU A 103 0.78 11.22 -3.35
CA LEU A 103 -0.57 11.28 -3.92
C LEU A 103 -1.29 9.94 -3.77
N ARG A 104 -2.59 10.04 -3.45
CA ARG A 104 -3.50 8.88 -3.45
C ARG A 104 -3.64 8.20 -4.81
N CYS A 105 -3.52 8.98 -5.89
CA CYS A 105 -3.63 8.52 -7.27
C CYS A 105 -2.27 8.52 -7.99
N PHE A 106 -1.16 8.36 -7.28
CA PHE A 106 0.18 8.35 -7.89
C PHE A 106 0.29 7.34 -9.05
N HIS A 107 -0.31 6.15 -8.92
CA HIS A 107 -0.33 5.10 -9.94
C HIS A 107 -1.04 5.48 -11.25
N MET A 108 -1.86 6.55 -11.23
CA MET A 108 -2.49 7.09 -12.43
C MET A 108 -1.53 8.00 -13.22
N LEU A 109 -0.52 8.57 -12.55
CA LEU A 109 0.47 9.47 -13.16
C LEU A 109 1.76 8.75 -13.53
N PHE A 110 2.19 7.81 -12.68
CA PHE A 110 3.46 7.10 -12.77
C PHE A 110 3.22 5.60 -12.57
N ASP A 111 3.99 4.78 -13.28
CA ASP A 111 3.89 3.33 -13.14
C ASP A 111 4.24 2.91 -11.70
N SER A 112 3.41 2.07 -11.09
CA SER A 112 3.69 1.49 -9.78
C SER A 112 4.63 0.28 -9.87
N GLY A 113 5.00 -0.16 -11.08
CA GLY A 113 5.83 -1.33 -11.35
C GLY A 113 5.10 -2.67 -11.20
N GLU A 114 3.78 -2.64 -10.96
CA GLU A 114 2.94 -3.84 -10.76
C GLU A 114 2.15 -4.22 -12.03
N LEU A 115 2.16 -3.39 -13.07
CA LEU A 115 1.55 -3.69 -14.37
C LEU A 115 2.50 -4.60 -15.18
N THR A 116 2.34 -5.91 -15.03
CA THR A 116 3.22 -6.91 -15.64
C THR A 116 2.97 -7.13 -17.13
N GLU A 117 1.78 -6.81 -17.63
CA GLU A 117 1.41 -7.04 -19.03
C GLU A 117 1.23 -5.71 -19.78
N PRO A 118 1.85 -5.58 -20.98
CA PRO A 118 1.56 -4.44 -21.84
C PRO A 118 0.07 -4.47 -22.19
N VAL A 119 -0.56 -3.30 -22.10
CA VAL A 119 -1.97 -3.18 -22.46
C VAL A 119 -2.01 -3.19 -23.98
N ASP A 120 -2.79 -4.10 -24.56
CA ASP A 120 -3.24 -3.96 -25.94
C ASP A 120 -4.21 -2.77 -25.98
N ALA A 121 -3.66 -1.55 -25.90
CA ALA A 121 -4.42 -0.36 -26.17
C ALA A 121 -4.92 -0.50 -27.60
N LEU A 122 -6.24 -0.62 -27.77
CA LEU A 122 -6.85 -0.60 -29.09
C LEU A 122 -6.47 0.73 -29.74
N PHE A 123 -5.46 0.67 -30.62
CA PHE A 123 -4.87 1.77 -31.37
C PHE A 123 -5.87 2.73 -31.98
N THR A 124 -7.05 2.22 -32.31
CA THR A 124 -8.10 2.91 -33.03
C THR A 124 -8.86 3.96 -32.22
N SER A 125 -8.69 4.03 -30.89
CA SER A 125 -9.43 5.00 -30.05
C SER A 125 -8.59 6.08 -29.38
N ASN A 126 -7.25 6.02 -29.43
CA ASN A 126 -6.40 7.02 -28.77
C ASN A 126 -5.82 8.04 -29.77
N ALA A 127 -6.43 9.22 -29.83
CA ALA A 127 -6.06 10.31 -30.75
C ALA A 127 -4.58 10.74 -30.66
N ILE A 128 -3.94 10.56 -29.50
CA ILE A 128 -2.54 10.92 -29.28
C ILE A 128 -1.60 9.90 -29.92
N LEU A 129 -1.89 8.60 -29.76
CA LEU A 129 -1.12 7.54 -30.41
C LEU A 129 -1.26 7.59 -31.93
N VAL A 130 -2.46 7.94 -32.42
CA VAL A 130 -2.70 8.19 -33.85
C VAL A 130 -1.85 9.37 -34.35
N ALA A 131 -1.81 10.48 -33.62
CA ALA A 131 -1.00 11.63 -34.00
C ALA A 131 0.50 11.30 -34.08
N PHE A 132 1.05 10.50 -33.14
CA PHE A 132 2.45 10.07 -33.23
C PHE A 132 2.72 9.17 -34.44
N LEU A 133 1.78 8.29 -34.80
CA LEU A 133 1.91 7.46 -36.00
C LEU A 133 1.89 8.28 -37.30
N GLU A 134 1.28 9.45 -37.27
CA GLU A 134 1.19 10.39 -38.39
C GLU A 134 2.29 11.47 -38.35
N ASP A 135 3.24 11.38 -37.41
CA ASP A 135 4.29 12.39 -37.17
C ASP A 135 3.73 13.80 -36.91
N ARG A 136 2.56 13.89 -36.28
CA ARG A 136 1.87 15.14 -35.96
C ARG A 136 1.86 15.41 -34.46
N VAL A 137 1.71 16.69 -34.09
CA VAL A 137 1.39 17.06 -32.71
C VAL A 137 -0.06 16.63 -32.43
N PRO A 138 -0.32 15.93 -31.31
CA PRO A 138 -1.69 15.61 -30.92
C PRO A 138 -2.52 16.89 -30.70
N ASP A 139 -3.69 16.93 -31.33
CA ASP A 139 -4.67 18.00 -31.14
C ASP A 139 -5.43 17.84 -29.81
N ALA A 140 -5.46 16.59 -29.31
CA ALA A 140 -6.08 16.21 -28.06
C ALA A 140 -5.26 16.68 -26.84
N LYS A 141 -5.94 17.08 -25.76
CA LYS A 141 -5.30 17.62 -24.53
C LYS A 141 -5.77 16.87 -23.28
N PRO A 142 -4.96 16.82 -22.21
CA PRO A 142 -5.43 16.25 -20.95
C PRO A 142 -6.68 16.97 -20.44
N ASN A 143 -7.64 16.20 -19.94
CA ASN A 143 -8.83 16.72 -19.30
C ASN A 143 -8.47 17.28 -17.91
N TYR A 144 -8.15 18.57 -17.84
CA TYR A 144 -7.75 19.21 -16.58
C TYR A 144 -8.82 19.15 -15.49
N ALA A 145 -10.11 19.16 -15.86
CA ALA A 145 -11.18 19.05 -14.88
C ALA A 145 -11.18 17.67 -14.22
N TYR A 146 -11.02 16.60 -15.01
CA TYR A 146 -10.91 15.25 -14.51
C TYR A 146 -9.66 15.04 -13.65
N TRP A 147 -8.50 15.50 -14.11
CA TRP A 147 -7.24 15.43 -13.36
C TRP A 147 -7.27 16.25 -12.06
N ALA A 148 -7.94 17.40 -12.05
CA ALA A 148 -8.12 18.18 -10.83
C ALA A 148 -8.94 17.43 -9.77
N VAL A 149 -9.92 16.62 -10.17
CA VAL A 149 -10.68 15.75 -9.26
C VAL A 149 -9.77 14.67 -8.67
N LEU A 150 -9.00 13.97 -9.50
CA LEU A 150 -8.05 12.92 -9.04
C LEU A 150 -6.99 13.48 -8.07
N LEU A 151 -6.35 14.58 -8.45
CA LEU A 151 -5.36 15.26 -7.58
C LEU A 151 -6.01 15.84 -6.32
N GLY A 152 -7.29 16.22 -6.40
CA GLY A 152 -8.11 16.70 -5.29
C GLY A 152 -8.39 15.65 -4.21
N LEU A 153 -8.23 14.35 -4.51
CA LEU A 153 -8.47 13.26 -3.55
C LEU A 153 -7.63 13.39 -2.28
N GLN A 154 -6.48 14.06 -2.33
CA GLN A 154 -5.65 14.31 -1.15
C GLN A 154 -6.39 15.10 -0.06
N ARG A 155 -7.33 15.98 -0.44
CA ARG A 155 -8.11 16.78 0.51
C ARG A 155 -9.16 15.95 1.24
N SER A 156 -9.55 14.82 0.67
CA SER A 156 -10.55 13.90 1.22
C SER A 156 -9.96 12.83 2.14
N ILE A 157 -8.74 12.99 2.65
CA ILE A 157 -8.13 12.05 3.61
C ILE A 157 -8.75 12.31 4.99
N PRO A 158 -9.46 11.34 5.61
CA PRO A 158 -9.98 11.49 6.97
C PRO A 158 -8.95 11.10 8.04
N VAL A 159 -8.12 10.09 7.77
CA VAL A 159 -7.17 9.50 8.73
C VAL A 159 -5.80 9.27 8.08
N ARG A 160 -4.73 9.29 8.88
CA ARG A 160 -3.36 8.93 8.45
C ARG A 160 -2.79 7.86 9.36
N ILE A 161 -2.09 6.88 8.79
CA ILE A 161 -1.44 5.84 9.58
C ILE A 161 -0.11 6.38 10.12
N GLU A 162 0.04 6.35 11.43
CA GLU A 162 1.25 6.82 12.13
C GLU A 162 2.15 5.64 12.53
N ALA A 163 1.54 4.57 13.06
CA ALA A 163 2.27 3.39 13.51
C ALA A 163 1.44 2.12 13.33
N VAL A 164 2.15 1.01 13.08
CA VAL A 164 1.59 -0.34 13.07
C VAL A 164 2.53 -1.22 13.88
N ASP A 165 2.05 -1.72 15.00
CA ASP A 165 2.82 -2.56 15.90
C ASP A 165 2.18 -3.94 16.02
N LEU A 166 2.98 -4.98 15.79
CA LEU A 166 2.60 -6.38 16.00
C LEU A 166 3.70 -7.05 16.80
N PHE A 167 3.39 -7.47 18.02
CA PHE A 167 4.37 -8.02 18.95
C PHE A 167 3.76 -8.99 19.95
N VAL A 168 4.60 -9.87 20.51
CA VAL A 168 4.27 -10.76 21.61
C VAL A 168 4.88 -10.19 22.89
N SER A 169 4.07 -10.09 23.93
CA SER A 169 4.52 -9.64 25.25
C SER A 169 4.17 -10.66 26.34
N SER A 170 5.00 -10.75 27.37
CA SER A 170 4.68 -11.50 28.59
C SER A 170 3.70 -10.71 29.46
N LEU A 171 2.69 -11.38 30.04
CA LEU A 171 1.97 -10.86 31.20
C LEU A 171 2.80 -11.20 32.45
N GLY A 172 3.12 -10.20 33.27
CA GLY A 172 3.87 -10.40 34.53
C GLY A 172 5.37 -10.15 34.40
N VAL A 173 5.77 -8.91 34.67
CA VAL A 173 7.07 -8.65 35.30
C VAL A 173 6.73 -8.38 36.76
N ASP A 174 6.77 -9.39 37.61
CA ASP A 174 6.76 -9.14 39.05
C ASP A 174 8.02 -8.33 39.38
N GLY A 175 7.85 -7.17 40.00
CA GLY A 175 8.92 -6.20 40.26
C GLY A 175 10.08 -6.72 41.14
N GLN A 176 10.06 -8.00 41.55
CA GLN A 176 11.12 -8.64 42.32
C GLN A 176 12.04 -9.55 41.48
N THR A 177 11.62 -10.04 40.31
CA THR A 177 12.44 -10.93 39.48
C THR A 177 12.34 -10.52 38.00
N SER A 178 13.36 -9.83 37.50
CA SER A 178 13.51 -9.36 36.10
C SER A 178 13.66 -10.49 35.04
N ALA A 179 13.29 -11.74 35.37
CA ALA A 179 13.48 -12.92 34.53
C ALA A 179 12.15 -13.36 33.89
N VAL A 180 12.08 -13.34 32.56
CA VAL A 180 11.02 -14.01 31.79
C VAL A 180 11.38 -15.49 31.71
N HIS A 181 10.43 -16.40 31.86
CA HIS A 181 10.68 -17.84 31.86
C HIS A 181 10.10 -18.50 30.60
N ASP A 182 10.75 -19.52 30.04
CA ASP A 182 10.19 -20.30 28.92
C ASP A 182 9.07 -21.25 29.39
N HIS A 183 8.49 -22.00 28.45
CA HIS A 183 7.46 -23.02 28.69
C HIS A 183 7.91 -24.19 29.62
N ARG A 184 9.22 -24.29 29.92
CA ARG A 184 9.80 -25.29 30.82
C ARG A 184 10.20 -24.69 32.17
N GLY A 185 9.87 -23.43 32.42
CA GLY A 185 10.24 -22.73 33.65
C GLY A 185 11.71 -22.30 33.68
N THR A 186 12.41 -22.31 32.54
CA THR A 186 13.80 -21.86 32.45
C THR A 186 13.84 -20.34 32.29
N PRO A 187 14.58 -19.58 33.10
CA PRO A 187 14.72 -18.14 32.90
C PRO A 187 15.40 -17.86 31.55
N LEU A 188 14.70 -17.13 30.67
CA LEU A 188 15.24 -16.51 29.46
C LEU A 188 16.29 -15.48 29.90
N SER A 189 17.53 -15.96 30.01
CA SER A 189 18.67 -15.14 30.35
C SER A 189 18.88 -14.06 29.28
N ALA A 190 19.05 -12.81 29.73
CA ALA A 190 19.48 -11.70 28.90
C ALA A 190 20.84 -11.94 28.19
N LYS A 191 21.53 -13.04 28.50
CA LYS A 191 22.84 -13.42 27.91
C LYS A 191 22.76 -14.52 26.83
N GLY A 192 21.56 -15.00 26.47
CA GLY A 192 21.38 -16.00 25.40
C GLY A 192 20.89 -15.45 24.06
N SER A 193 20.49 -14.17 24.00
CA SER A 193 20.20 -13.49 22.74
C SER A 193 21.50 -13.25 22.01
N ARG A 194 21.74 -13.95 20.89
CA ARG A 194 22.66 -13.43 19.86
C ARG A 194 22.25 -11.98 19.59
N GLN A 195 23.12 -11.07 20.01
CA GLN A 195 23.23 -9.61 19.89
C GLN A 195 22.21 -8.67 19.19
N ASP A 196 21.07 -9.08 18.62
CA ASP A 196 20.29 -8.15 17.76
C ASP A 196 18.85 -7.81 18.18
N HIS A 197 18.35 -8.31 19.32
CA HIS A 197 16.99 -7.96 19.78
C HIS A 197 17.01 -7.23 21.14
N PRO A 198 17.05 -5.88 21.16
CA PRO A 198 16.78 -5.16 22.39
C PRO A 198 15.31 -5.41 22.75
N SER A 199 15.07 -6.20 23.80
CA SER A 199 13.74 -6.35 24.39
C SER A 199 13.30 -5.01 24.96
N ILE A 200 12.46 -4.28 24.21
CA ILE A 200 11.89 -3.00 24.62
C ILE A 200 10.81 -3.29 25.69
N VAL A 201 10.84 -2.52 26.79
CA VAL A 201 9.81 -2.55 27.82
C VAL A 201 8.78 -1.47 27.49
N LEU A 202 7.53 -1.85 27.26
CA LEU A 202 6.39 -0.95 27.10
C LEU A 202 5.48 -1.13 28.31
N GLU A 203 5.22 -0.06 29.07
CA GLU A 203 4.17 -0.02 30.12
C GLU A 203 4.10 -1.29 31.00
N ASN A 204 5.20 -1.65 31.67
CA ASN A 204 5.33 -2.84 32.54
C ASN A 204 5.21 -4.21 31.84
N LYS A 205 5.32 -4.26 30.51
CA LYS A 205 5.35 -5.50 29.73
C LYS A 205 6.68 -5.63 29.00
N ARG A 206 7.28 -6.81 29.09
CA ARG A 206 8.49 -7.15 28.33
C ARG A 206 8.08 -7.72 26.99
N ILE A 207 8.47 -7.04 25.90
CA ILE A 207 8.31 -7.58 24.54
C ILE A 207 9.23 -8.78 24.40
N ILE A 208 8.64 -9.93 24.09
CA ILE A 208 9.34 -11.19 23.86
C ILE A 208 9.76 -11.29 22.40
N HIS A 209 8.87 -10.86 21.49
CA HIS A 209 9.10 -10.89 20.06
C HIS A 209 8.36 -9.76 19.36
N GLN A 210 8.99 -9.12 18.39
CA GLN A 210 8.34 -8.12 17.55
C GLN A 210 8.22 -8.68 16.14
N TYR A 211 6.97 -8.92 15.70
CA TYR A 211 6.70 -9.56 14.42
C TYR A 211 6.94 -8.66 13.23
N ALA A 212 6.78 -7.33 13.39
CA ALA A 212 7.14 -6.35 12.38
C ALA A 212 7.59 -5.06 13.08
N ARG A 213 8.68 -4.46 12.59
CA ARG A 213 9.20 -3.18 13.09
C ARG A 213 9.31 -2.20 11.93
N GLY A 214 8.87 -0.97 12.19
CA GLY A 214 8.94 0.11 11.22
C GLY A 214 7.76 0.11 10.26
N LEU A 215 7.35 1.32 9.94
CA LEU A 215 6.27 1.62 9.01
C LEU A 215 6.89 2.42 7.86
N GLN A 216 6.90 1.84 6.67
CA GLN A 216 7.42 2.50 5.47
C GLN A 216 6.30 2.75 4.48
N ARG A 217 6.26 3.94 3.88
CA ARG A 217 5.27 4.23 2.85
C ARG A 217 5.79 3.83 1.48
N THR A 218 4.95 3.18 0.68
CA THR A 218 5.17 2.93 -0.74
C THR A 218 4.20 3.75 -1.60
N THR A 219 4.44 3.77 -2.91
CA THR A 219 3.59 4.46 -3.88
C THR A 219 2.20 3.82 -3.95
N SER A 220 1.19 4.62 -4.30
CA SER A 220 -0.20 4.14 -4.38
C SER A 220 -0.38 3.03 -5.42
N ALA A 221 -1.47 2.27 -5.33
CA ALA A 221 -1.86 1.28 -6.33
C ALA A 221 -3.39 1.20 -6.51
N CYS A 222 -3.85 0.43 -7.49
CA CYS A 222 -5.27 0.11 -7.63
C CYS A 222 -5.68 -0.94 -6.58
N VAL A 223 -6.89 -0.84 -6.05
CA VAL A 223 -7.46 -1.81 -5.10
C VAL A 223 -7.52 -3.24 -5.69
N SER A 224 -7.62 -3.35 -7.02
CA SER A 224 -7.59 -4.61 -7.76
C SER A 224 -6.32 -5.43 -7.50
N THR A 225 -5.19 -4.78 -7.21
CA THR A 225 -3.90 -5.43 -6.90
C THR A 225 -3.97 -6.29 -5.61
N VAL A 226 -4.88 -5.95 -4.71
CA VAL A 226 -5.14 -6.70 -3.46
C VAL A 226 -6.33 -7.62 -3.63
N THR A 227 -7.45 -7.09 -4.14
CA THR A 227 -8.72 -7.84 -4.18
C THR A 227 -8.80 -8.83 -5.33
N GLY A 228 -7.95 -8.71 -6.35
CA GLY A 228 -7.96 -9.58 -7.53
C GLY A 228 -7.78 -11.06 -7.16
N ARG A 229 -6.84 -11.35 -6.25
CA ARG A 229 -6.60 -12.72 -5.75
C ARG A 229 -7.77 -13.23 -4.90
N TRP A 230 -8.42 -12.36 -4.15
CA TRP A 230 -9.54 -12.76 -3.28
C TRP A 230 -10.74 -13.30 -4.07
N LYS A 231 -10.89 -12.95 -5.35
CA LYS A 231 -11.94 -13.53 -6.20
C LYS A 231 -11.83 -15.05 -6.30
N GLN A 232 -10.61 -15.56 -6.37
CA GLN A 232 -10.32 -16.98 -6.49
C GLN A 232 -10.03 -17.61 -5.14
N ASP A 233 -9.18 -16.97 -4.34
CA ASP A 233 -8.60 -17.56 -3.13
C ASP A 233 -9.44 -17.32 -1.87
N SER A 234 -10.39 -16.37 -1.91
CA SER A 234 -11.27 -16.06 -0.78
C SER A 234 -12.63 -15.49 -1.23
N PRO A 235 -13.43 -16.24 -2.01
CA PRO A 235 -14.63 -15.70 -2.64
C PRO A 235 -15.67 -15.17 -1.64
N GLY A 236 -15.70 -15.74 -0.43
CA GLY A 236 -16.61 -15.28 0.64
C GLY A 236 -16.30 -13.86 1.11
N ILE A 237 -15.03 -13.55 1.37
CA ILE A 237 -14.65 -12.20 1.80
C ILE A 237 -14.78 -11.21 0.65
N TYR A 238 -14.45 -11.63 -0.59
CA TYR A 238 -14.61 -10.81 -1.79
C TYR A 238 -16.08 -10.44 -2.03
N SER A 239 -17.01 -11.39 -1.85
CA SER A 239 -18.45 -11.13 -2.00
C SER A 239 -19.00 -10.19 -0.91
N SER A 240 -18.40 -10.19 0.27
CA SER A 240 -18.76 -9.26 1.36
C SER A 240 -18.20 -7.84 1.17
N LEU A 241 -17.20 -7.68 0.30
CA LEU A 241 -16.48 -6.43 0.12
C LEU A 241 -17.33 -5.44 -0.67
N ASN A 242 -17.84 -4.41 0.01
CA ASN A 242 -18.58 -3.33 -0.62
C ASN A 242 -17.65 -2.13 -0.84
N LEU A 243 -16.95 -2.08 -1.98
CA LEU A 243 -16.07 -0.95 -2.33
C LEU A 243 -16.89 0.35 -2.54
N PRO A 244 -16.31 1.54 -2.26
CA PRO A 244 -16.99 2.80 -2.50
C PRO A 244 -17.25 3.02 -4.00
N ARG A 245 -18.29 3.81 -4.33
CA ARG A 245 -18.57 4.21 -5.72
C ARG A 245 -17.64 5.32 -6.20
N SER A 246 -17.18 6.17 -5.28
CA SER A 246 -16.19 7.22 -5.52
C SER A 246 -15.09 7.16 -4.48
N ASP A 247 -13.85 7.39 -4.92
CA ASP A 247 -12.67 7.39 -4.05
C ASP A 247 -12.66 8.57 -3.04
N SER A 248 -13.52 9.57 -3.27
CA SER A 248 -13.81 10.66 -2.31
C SER A 248 -14.60 10.19 -1.09
N ASP A 249 -15.37 9.11 -1.22
CA ASP A 249 -16.35 8.68 -0.21
C ASP A 249 -15.69 7.87 0.90
N CYS A 250 -14.59 7.19 0.58
CA CYS A 250 -13.90 6.30 1.50
C CYS A 250 -12.43 6.17 1.13
N LEU A 251 -11.57 6.29 2.14
CA LEU A 251 -10.13 6.12 1.99
C LEU A 251 -9.75 4.64 1.96
N LEU A 252 -9.01 4.19 0.95
CA LEU A 252 -8.52 2.83 0.86
C LEU A 252 -7.03 2.77 1.15
N ILE A 253 -6.60 1.84 2.01
CA ILE A 253 -5.21 1.71 2.45
C ILE A 253 -4.82 0.25 2.42
N GLU A 254 -3.62 -0.04 1.93
CA GLU A 254 -2.99 -1.35 2.08
C GLU A 254 -1.95 -1.30 3.19
N LEU A 255 -1.97 -2.29 4.07
CA LEU A 255 -0.89 -2.65 4.99
C LEU A 255 -0.32 -4.00 4.54
N HIS A 256 0.94 -3.99 4.12
CA HIS A 256 1.67 -5.19 3.74
C HIS A 256 2.72 -5.48 4.81
N THR A 257 2.42 -6.46 5.66
CA THR A 257 3.23 -6.82 6.80
C THR A 257 4.07 -8.06 6.50
N SER A 258 5.38 -7.90 6.61
CA SER A 258 6.35 -9.00 6.59
C SER A 258 6.59 -9.45 8.02
N LEU A 259 6.27 -10.71 8.32
CA LEU A 259 6.32 -11.29 9.65
C LEU A 259 7.59 -12.13 9.81
N ASN A 260 8.32 -11.91 10.91
CA ASN A 260 9.37 -12.83 11.33
C ASN A 260 8.74 -13.98 12.13
N LEU A 261 8.48 -15.12 11.48
CA LEU A 261 7.95 -16.31 12.15
C LEU A 261 9.01 -16.91 13.07
N HIS A 262 8.67 -17.25 14.32
CA HIS A 262 9.67 -17.78 15.24
C HIS A 262 9.95 -19.26 14.91
N GLU A 263 11.21 -19.70 14.91
CA GLU A 263 11.60 -21.09 14.55
C GLU A 263 11.03 -22.16 15.50
N THR A 264 10.66 -21.74 16.71
CA THR A 264 10.02 -22.60 17.71
C THR A 264 8.81 -21.85 18.27
N GLY A 265 7.58 -22.14 17.82
CA GLY A 265 6.33 -21.46 18.23
C GLY A 265 5.98 -21.50 19.73
N ASN A 266 6.93 -21.88 20.60
CA ASN A 266 6.78 -22.02 22.03
C ASN A 266 7.17 -20.73 22.75
N PHE A 267 6.29 -19.73 22.69
CA PHE A 267 6.40 -18.58 23.57
C PHE A 267 6.18 -18.98 25.05
N PRO A 268 6.78 -18.25 26.01
CA PRO A 268 6.50 -18.37 27.45
C PRO A 268 5.03 -18.53 27.80
N TYR A 269 4.74 -19.29 28.87
CA TYR A 269 3.39 -19.37 29.44
C TYR A 269 2.90 -17.95 29.77
N GLN A 270 1.65 -17.62 29.39
CA GLN A 270 1.04 -16.28 29.45
C GLN A 270 1.55 -15.22 28.44
N SER A 271 2.28 -15.62 27.41
CA SER A 271 2.57 -14.73 26.28
C SER A 271 1.29 -14.36 25.52
N LYS A 272 1.16 -13.09 25.18
CA LYS A 272 0.00 -12.56 24.44
C LYS A 272 0.46 -11.80 23.20
N LEU A 273 -0.03 -12.22 22.04
CA LEU A 273 0.04 -11.41 20.83
C LEU A 273 -0.78 -10.13 21.05
N SER A 274 -0.17 -9.00 20.73
CA SER A 274 -0.79 -7.69 20.72
C SER A 274 -0.56 -7.05 19.36
N GLY A 275 -1.59 -6.38 18.87
CA GLY A 275 -1.51 -5.59 17.65
C GLY A 275 -2.26 -4.27 17.82
N SER A 276 -1.66 -3.18 17.36
CA SER A 276 -2.28 -1.87 17.34
C SER A 276 -1.90 -1.13 16.07
N ILE A 277 -2.90 -0.51 15.43
CA ILE A 277 -2.66 0.51 14.41
C ILE A 277 -3.00 1.85 15.04
N THR A 278 -2.04 2.75 15.05
CA THR A 278 -2.26 4.12 15.48
C THR A 278 -2.53 4.96 14.24
N VAL A 279 -3.69 5.63 14.22
CA VAL A 279 -4.04 6.58 13.16
C VAL A 279 -4.27 7.97 13.74
N SER A 280 -3.82 9.01 13.05
CA SER A 280 -4.13 10.41 13.37
C SER A 280 -5.29 10.90 12.50
N PHE A 281 -6.03 11.90 12.98
CA PHE A 281 -7.07 12.54 12.17
C PHE A 281 -6.48 13.65 11.32
N ALA A 282 -6.93 13.72 10.07
CA ALA A 282 -6.49 14.76 9.16
C ALA A 282 -7.17 16.11 9.39
N HIS A 283 -8.31 16.11 10.06
CA HIS A 283 -9.13 17.29 10.35
C HIS A 283 -9.67 17.25 11.77
N ASP A 284 -9.73 18.41 12.43
CA ASP A 284 -10.05 18.49 13.86
C ASP A 284 -11.49 18.05 14.22
N TRP A 285 -12.45 18.21 13.29
CA TRP A 285 -13.85 17.87 13.55
C TRP A 285 -14.06 16.37 13.84
N PHE A 286 -13.17 15.50 13.33
CA PHE A 286 -13.18 14.06 13.60
C PHE A 286 -12.92 13.69 15.06
N HIS A 287 -12.33 14.58 15.87
CA HIS A 287 -12.11 14.32 17.29
C HIS A 287 -13.41 14.18 18.08
N THR A 288 -14.49 14.82 17.62
CA THR A 288 -15.80 14.79 18.28
C THR A 288 -16.67 13.60 17.85
N HIS A 289 -16.21 12.80 16.90
CA HIS A 289 -16.96 11.68 16.37
C HIS A 289 -16.87 10.46 17.29
N ARG A 290 -17.93 9.65 17.29
CA ARG A 290 -17.85 8.26 17.75
C ARG A 290 -17.30 7.41 16.62
N TRP A 291 -16.54 6.37 16.97
CA TRP A 291 -15.88 5.50 15.99
C TRP A 291 -16.25 4.05 16.21
N LYS A 292 -16.21 3.25 15.14
CA LYS A 292 -16.19 1.79 15.25
C LYS A 292 -15.31 1.18 14.18
N CYS A 293 -14.71 0.03 14.50
CA CYS A 293 -13.93 -0.77 13.58
C CYS A 293 -14.64 -2.10 13.35
N THR A 294 -14.91 -2.43 12.08
CA THR A 294 -15.42 -3.75 11.69
C THR A 294 -14.30 -4.53 11.01
N THR A 295 -13.87 -5.64 11.60
CA THR A 295 -12.82 -6.50 11.05
C THR A 295 -13.44 -7.73 10.41
N ARG A 296 -13.08 -8.01 9.16
CA ARG A 296 -13.40 -9.24 8.45
C ARG A 296 -12.13 -9.95 8.05
N LEU A 297 -12.10 -11.26 8.25
CA LEU A 297 -10.93 -12.08 8.00
C LEU A 297 -11.37 -13.47 7.53
N SER A 298 -10.74 -13.94 6.46
CA SER A 298 -10.82 -15.31 5.97
C SER A 298 -9.43 -15.91 5.83
N TYR A 299 -9.35 -17.23 5.97
CA TYR A 299 -8.10 -17.98 5.89
C TYR A 299 -8.37 -19.42 5.43
N PRO A 300 -7.37 -20.09 4.85
CA PRO A 300 -7.51 -21.48 4.44
C PRO A 300 -7.86 -22.37 5.63
N SER A 301 -8.85 -23.27 5.48
CA SER A 301 -9.15 -24.22 6.55
C SER A 301 -8.00 -25.22 6.76
N ARG A 302 -7.92 -25.75 7.99
CA ARG A 302 -6.91 -26.74 8.42
C ARG A 302 -6.78 -27.97 7.50
N TRP A 303 -7.85 -28.35 6.81
CA TRP A 303 -7.96 -29.65 6.15
C TRP A 303 -8.55 -29.62 4.73
N HIS A 304 -9.12 -28.50 4.29
CA HIS A 304 -9.75 -28.38 2.97
C HIS A 304 -9.42 -27.05 2.30
N HIS A 305 -8.81 -27.10 1.11
CA HIS A 305 -8.57 -25.93 0.26
C HIS A 305 -9.87 -25.27 -0.26
N ASN A 306 -11.04 -25.90 -0.04
CA ASN A 306 -12.33 -25.49 -0.64
C ASN A 306 -13.32 -24.83 0.31
N ARG A 307 -12.98 -24.62 1.59
CA ARG A 307 -13.81 -23.82 2.51
C ARG A 307 -12.92 -22.92 3.35
N ASP A 308 -13.12 -21.62 3.21
CA ASP A 308 -12.49 -20.64 4.10
C ASP A 308 -13.26 -20.57 5.42
N GLU A 309 -12.52 -20.48 6.52
CA GLU A 309 -13.12 -20.07 7.80
C GLU A 309 -13.28 -18.55 7.80
N TYR A 310 -14.38 -18.05 8.38
CA TYR A 310 -14.74 -16.64 8.35
C TYR A 310 -14.85 -16.05 9.76
N PHE A 311 -14.22 -14.89 9.97
CA PHE A 311 -14.23 -14.15 11.22
C PHE A 311 -14.75 -12.72 11.00
N LEU A 312 -15.71 -12.32 11.82
CA LEU A 312 -16.27 -10.98 11.86
C LEU A 312 -16.30 -10.48 13.30
N THR A 313 -15.80 -9.28 13.53
CA THR A 313 -15.93 -8.58 14.82
C THR A 313 -16.13 -7.09 14.61
N THR A 314 -16.87 -6.45 15.52
CA THR A 314 -17.06 -5.00 15.54
C THR A 314 -16.72 -4.48 16.92
N TYR A 315 -15.86 -3.47 16.98
CA TYR A 315 -15.47 -2.78 18.21
C TYR A 315 -15.86 -1.31 18.12
N GLY A 316 -16.61 -0.81 19.10
CA GLY A 316 -16.97 0.60 19.23
C GLY A 316 -15.98 1.38 20.10
N PHE A 317 -15.88 2.69 19.83
CA PHE A 317 -15.08 3.66 20.57
C PHE A 317 -15.91 4.90 20.84
N HIS A 318 -15.94 5.36 22.09
CA HIS A 318 -16.69 6.55 22.47
C HIS A 318 -16.05 7.85 21.97
N CYS A 319 -14.73 8.00 22.12
CA CYS A 319 -13.91 9.10 21.59
C CYS A 319 -12.54 8.61 21.10
N SER A 320 -11.84 9.48 20.36
CA SER A 320 -10.39 9.40 20.10
C SER A 320 -9.64 8.95 21.37
N GLY A 321 -8.99 7.78 21.34
CA GLY A 321 -8.25 7.24 22.49
C GLY A 321 -9.05 6.45 23.55
N CYS A 322 -10.39 6.40 23.52
CA CYS A 322 -11.14 5.56 24.47
C CYS A 322 -11.10 4.09 24.05
N ARG A 323 -10.93 3.16 25.01
CA ARG A 323 -11.14 1.70 24.80
C ARG A 323 -12.47 1.20 25.37
N GLU A 324 -13.29 2.09 25.94
CA GLU A 324 -14.58 1.76 26.57
C GLU A 324 -15.76 2.34 25.77
N GLU A 325 -16.90 1.64 25.82
CA GLU A 325 -18.16 2.09 25.22
C GLU A 325 -18.96 3.07 26.09
N LYS A 326 -18.46 3.40 27.30
CA LYS A 326 -19.18 4.25 28.26
C LYS A 326 -19.17 5.72 27.83
N SER A 327 -20.30 6.39 28.07
CA SER A 327 -20.53 7.79 27.73
C SER A 327 -19.74 8.81 28.56
N ASN A 328 -19.19 8.40 29.72
CA ASN A 328 -18.38 9.25 30.60
C ASN A 328 -16.93 8.74 30.66
N CYS A 329 -16.22 8.82 29.54
CA CYS A 329 -14.80 8.43 29.43
C CYS A 329 -13.93 9.69 29.50
N ASP A 330 -13.00 9.77 30.46
CA ASP A 330 -11.93 10.78 30.50
C ASP A 330 -10.85 10.39 29.46
N CYS A 331 -11.23 10.45 28.18
CA CYS A 331 -10.30 10.33 27.06
C CYS A 331 -9.23 11.43 27.19
N GLY A 332 -8.01 11.06 27.58
CA GLY A 332 -6.87 12.01 27.59
C GLY A 332 -6.60 12.61 26.20
N ASP A 333 -5.65 13.54 26.11
CA ASP A 333 -5.30 14.38 24.94
C ASP A 333 -4.87 13.65 23.64
N PHE A 334 -5.08 12.34 23.53
CA PHE A 334 -4.70 11.56 22.36
C PHE A 334 -5.50 11.96 21.12
N ARG A 335 -4.83 12.60 20.15
CA ARG A 335 -5.41 13.12 18.90
C ARG A 335 -5.52 12.08 17.78
N GLY A 336 -5.83 10.82 18.11
CA GLY A 336 -5.95 9.75 17.12
C GLY A 336 -6.84 8.57 17.53
N LEU A 337 -6.87 7.55 16.68
CA LEU A 337 -7.59 6.31 16.92
C LEU A 337 -6.61 5.14 16.98
N ASN A 338 -6.81 4.25 17.96
CA ASN A 338 -6.16 2.96 18.02
C ASN A 338 -7.09 1.92 17.40
N VAL A 339 -6.81 1.51 16.16
CA VAL A 339 -7.59 0.48 15.47
C VAL A 339 -7.25 -0.88 16.08
N PRO A 340 -8.25 -1.65 16.53
CA PRO A 340 -8.04 -2.92 17.20
C PRO A 340 -7.62 -3.98 16.18
N PHE A 341 -6.49 -4.62 16.42
CA PHE A 341 -6.07 -5.79 15.66
C PHE A 341 -6.69 -7.06 16.27
N PRO A 342 -7.15 -8.05 15.46
CA PRO A 342 -7.76 -9.29 15.96
C PRO A 342 -6.71 -10.27 16.52
N ALA A 343 -5.95 -9.85 17.54
CA ALA A 343 -4.76 -10.53 18.01
C ALA A 343 -5.02 -11.98 18.49
N THR A 344 -6.11 -12.24 19.21
CA THR A 344 -6.45 -13.61 19.64
C THR A 344 -6.66 -14.57 18.48
N LYS A 345 -7.34 -14.11 17.41
CA LYS A 345 -7.52 -14.92 16.20
C LYS A 345 -6.21 -15.07 15.44
N PHE A 346 -5.47 -13.98 15.30
CA PHE A 346 -4.19 -14.01 14.59
C PHE A 346 -3.15 -14.90 15.26
N ASP A 347 -3.13 -14.97 16.60
CA ASP A 347 -2.30 -15.93 17.35
C ASP A 347 -2.61 -17.38 16.96
N THR A 348 -3.90 -17.69 16.74
CA THR A 348 -4.32 -19.01 16.24
C THR A 348 -3.85 -19.25 14.80
N LEU A 349 -3.90 -18.21 13.96
CA LEU A 349 -3.45 -18.29 12.55
C LEU A 349 -1.94 -18.47 12.43
N LEU A 350 -1.16 -17.88 13.32
CA LEU A 350 0.30 -18.05 13.33
C LEU A 350 0.68 -19.50 13.65
N LYS A 351 0.03 -20.09 14.67
CA LYS A 351 0.20 -21.53 14.99
C LYS A 351 -0.21 -22.42 13.82
N LEU A 352 -1.31 -22.06 13.15
CA LEU A 352 -1.77 -22.75 11.95
C LEU A 352 -0.79 -22.68 10.79
N ALA A 353 -0.13 -21.54 10.60
CA ALA A 353 0.88 -21.38 9.57
C ALA A 353 2.10 -22.30 9.84
N GLU A 354 2.50 -22.42 11.10
CA GLU A 354 3.56 -23.34 11.53
C GLU A 354 3.17 -24.80 11.28
N ASP A 355 1.96 -25.21 11.68
CA ASP A 355 1.42 -26.56 11.43
C ASP A 355 1.36 -26.87 9.93
N TYR A 356 0.91 -25.89 9.11
CA TYR A 356 0.84 -26.04 7.66
C TYR A 356 2.21 -26.19 7.02
N GLY A 357 3.21 -25.43 7.49
CA GLY A 357 4.59 -25.57 7.07
C GLY A 357 5.15 -26.97 7.34
N ASN A 358 4.89 -27.50 8.54
CA ASN A 358 5.34 -28.84 8.92
C ASN A 358 4.66 -29.95 8.11
N ALA A 359 3.36 -29.83 7.85
CA ALA A 359 2.63 -30.80 7.03
C ALA A 359 3.13 -30.83 5.57
N GLU A 360 3.51 -29.68 5.00
CA GLU A 360 4.07 -29.63 3.64
C GLU A 360 5.45 -30.32 3.58
N LEU A 361 6.28 -30.12 4.61
CA LEU A 361 7.56 -30.81 4.76
C LEU A 361 7.38 -32.34 4.79
N GLU A 362 6.41 -32.83 5.57
CA GLU A 362 6.12 -34.27 5.67
C GLU A 362 5.67 -34.86 4.33
N ARG A 363 4.83 -34.15 3.56
CA ARG A 363 4.42 -34.58 2.21
C ARG A 363 5.60 -34.65 1.25
N GLU A 364 6.50 -33.67 1.29
CA GLU A 364 7.67 -33.65 0.40
C GLU A 364 8.69 -34.73 0.76
N ALA A 365 8.92 -34.98 2.06
CA ALA A 365 9.75 -36.10 2.52
C ALA A 365 9.17 -37.46 2.08
N GLY A 366 7.85 -37.60 2.11
CA GLY A 366 7.14 -38.78 1.60
C GLY A 366 7.28 -38.98 0.08
N ARG A 367 7.29 -37.89 -0.71
CA ARG A 367 7.51 -37.96 -2.17
C ARG A 367 8.92 -38.39 -2.55
N ILE A 368 9.93 -37.93 -1.79
CA ILE A 368 11.34 -38.20 -2.07
C ILE A 368 11.79 -39.56 -1.49
N GLY A 369 10.94 -40.24 -0.70
CA GLY A 369 11.26 -41.53 -0.09
C GLY A 369 12.38 -41.45 0.96
N ALA A 370 12.63 -40.26 1.51
CA ALA A 370 13.65 -40.05 2.52
C ALA A 370 13.15 -40.53 3.90
N ARG A 371 13.81 -41.52 4.49
CA ARG A 371 13.58 -41.88 5.91
C ARG A 371 14.09 -40.75 6.81
N PRO A 372 13.44 -40.46 7.95
CA PRO A 372 13.86 -39.40 8.86
C PRO A 372 15.13 -39.82 9.61
N MET A 373 16.29 -39.62 8.98
CA MET A 373 17.60 -39.75 9.62
C MET A 373 17.97 -38.39 10.22
N GLY A 374 17.71 -38.25 11.52
CA GLY A 374 18.34 -37.44 12.59
C GLY A 374 19.22 -36.19 12.35
N ARG A 375 19.37 -35.65 11.15
CA ARG A 375 20.10 -34.40 10.83
C ARG A 375 19.47 -33.72 9.63
N VAL A 376 18.27 -33.18 9.80
CA VAL A 376 17.58 -32.35 8.79
C VAL A 376 17.24 -30.99 9.39
N HIS A 377 18.15 -30.38 10.15
CA HIS A 377 17.87 -29.09 10.80
C HIS A 377 18.16 -27.88 9.91
N GLU A 378 19.01 -28.02 8.89
CA GLU A 378 19.41 -26.90 8.01
C GLU A 378 18.66 -26.89 6.66
N THR A 379 18.18 -28.04 6.18
CA THR A 379 17.48 -28.16 4.89
C THR A 379 15.95 -28.24 5.01
N ALA A 380 15.41 -28.60 6.19
CA ALA A 380 13.96 -28.63 6.44
C ALA A 380 13.35 -27.23 6.66
N THR A 381 14.16 -26.23 6.99
CA THR A 381 13.69 -24.89 7.35
C THR A 381 13.06 -24.19 6.14
N LEU A 382 13.62 -24.37 4.94
CA LEU A 382 13.17 -23.72 3.71
C LEU A 382 11.76 -24.18 3.26
N PRO A 383 11.44 -25.48 3.15
CA PRO A 383 10.09 -25.93 2.81
C PRO A 383 9.05 -25.54 3.86
N THR A 384 9.36 -25.64 5.16
CA THR A 384 8.45 -25.23 6.24
C THR A 384 8.13 -23.74 6.17
N LEU A 385 9.14 -22.90 5.96
CA LEU A 385 8.96 -21.45 5.76
C LEU A 385 8.17 -21.16 4.49
N HIS A 386 8.37 -21.93 3.42
CA HIS A 386 7.62 -21.78 2.17
C HIS A 386 6.14 -22.13 2.37
N GLY A 387 5.82 -23.24 3.05
CA GLY A 387 4.46 -23.64 3.39
C GLY A 387 3.76 -22.63 4.32
N ALA A 388 4.43 -22.18 5.38
CA ALA A 388 3.90 -21.16 6.28
C ALA A 388 3.68 -19.82 5.57
N ASN A 389 4.59 -19.42 4.68
CA ASN A 389 4.42 -18.22 3.86
C ASN A 389 3.25 -18.34 2.88
N ASN A 390 3.03 -19.51 2.28
CA ASN A 390 1.89 -19.75 1.40
C ASN A 390 0.57 -19.66 2.18
N PHE A 391 0.51 -20.19 3.40
CA PHE A 391 -0.64 -20.02 4.28
C PHE A 391 -0.92 -18.54 4.58
N LEU A 392 0.11 -17.78 5.01
CA LEU A 392 -0.03 -16.35 5.34
C LEU A 392 -0.50 -15.51 4.14
N ARG A 393 -0.02 -15.82 2.93
CA ARG A 393 -0.41 -15.12 1.70
C ARG A 393 -1.88 -15.31 1.33
N ASN A 394 -2.49 -16.40 1.79
CA ASN A 394 -3.89 -16.73 1.55
C ASN A 394 -4.81 -16.21 2.66
N ILE A 395 -4.27 -15.53 3.68
CA ILE A 395 -5.11 -14.80 4.63
C ILE A 395 -5.60 -13.53 3.93
N ALA A 396 -6.93 -13.41 3.81
CA ALA A 396 -7.57 -12.21 3.34
C ALA A 396 -8.23 -11.49 4.52
N MET A 397 -7.83 -10.25 4.78
CA MET A 397 -8.33 -9.48 5.91
C MET A 397 -8.51 -8.02 5.51
N TYR A 398 -9.64 -7.43 5.90
CA TYR A 398 -9.84 -5.99 5.84
C TYR A 398 -10.55 -5.47 7.09
N GLN A 399 -10.30 -4.21 7.40
CA GLN A 399 -10.91 -3.50 8.51
C GLN A 399 -11.57 -2.23 8.02
N GLU A 400 -12.83 -2.03 8.35
CA GLU A 400 -13.57 -0.82 8.02
C GLU A 400 -13.62 0.11 9.23
N LEU A 401 -13.19 1.35 9.04
CA LEU A 401 -13.32 2.42 10.01
C LEU A 401 -14.57 3.23 9.70
N TRP A 402 -15.45 3.34 10.67
CA TRP A 402 -16.69 4.09 10.58
C TRP A 402 -16.70 5.20 11.61
N SER A 403 -17.19 6.36 11.22
CA SER A 403 -17.38 7.50 12.11
C SER A 403 -18.85 7.89 12.18
N PHE A 404 -19.23 8.49 13.31
CA PHE A 404 -20.56 8.99 13.57
C PHE A 404 -20.43 10.39 14.17
N ALA A 405 -20.80 11.40 13.39
CA ALA A 405 -20.70 12.79 13.79
C ALA A 405 -21.72 13.15 14.88
N PRO A 406 -21.42 14.11 15.76
CA PRO A 406 -22.42 14.68 16.67
C PRO A 406 -23.64 15.20 15.89
N GLY A 407 -24.84 14.78 16.30
CA GLY A 407 -26.09 15.16 15.62
C GLY A 407 -26.38 14.42 14.31
N SER A 408 -25.48 13.55 13.82
CA SER A 408 -25.80 12.64 12.72
C SER A 408 -26.77 11.55 13.19
N SER A 409 -27.52 10.97 12.24
CA SER A 409 -28.33 9.76 12.45
C SER A 409 -27.70 8.52 11.80
N VAL A 410 -26.59 8.67 11.07
CA VAL A 410 -26.01 7.61 10.23
C VAL A 410 -24.51 7.46 10.46
N TRP A 411 -24.03 6.22 10.44
CA TRP A 411 -22.61 5.87 10.41
C TRP A 411 -22.06 6.04 9.00
N ILE A 412 -20.93 6.75 8.87
CA ILE A 412 -20.26 6.98 7.59
C ILE A 412 -18.93 6.22 7.60
N ARG A 413 -18.69 5.40 6.56
CA ARG A 413 -17.44 4.68 6.41
C ARG A 413 -16.33 5.63 5.96
N GLN A 414 -15.32 5.81 6.78
CA GLN A 414 -14.23 6.75 6.51
C GLN A 414 -13.06 6.07 5.80
N ALA A 415 -12.74 4.82 6.18
CA ALA A 415 -11.62 4.10 5.57
C ALA A 415 -11.81 2.58 5.53
N ILE A 416 -11.13 1.93 4.60
CA ILE A 416 -10.93 0.48 4.55
C ILE A 416 -9.42 0.21 4.55
N ILE A 417 -8.96 -0.57 5.53
CA ILE A 417 -7.58 -1.02 5.67
C ILE A 417 -7.51 -2.47 5.23
N PHE A 418 -6.86 -2.74 4.11
CA PHE A 418 -6.57 -4.07 3.59
C PHE A 418 -5.25 -4.57 4.15
N TRP A 419 -5.21 -5.84 4.52
CA TRP A 419 -4.00 -6.46 5.06
C TRP A 419 -3.47 -7.54 4.13
N ARG A 420 -2.15 -7.54 3.94
CA ARG A 420 -1.40 -8.62 3.31
C ARG A 420 -0.31 -9.08 4.24
N PHE A 421 -0.19 -10.39 4.40
CA PHE A 421 0.83 -11.00 5.24
C PHE A 421 1.78 -11.84 4.40
N LYS A 422 3.07 -11.77 4.72
CA LYS A 422 4.09 -12.68 4.20
C LYS A 422 5.08 -13.02 5.31
N SER A 423 5.72 -14.18 5.21
CA SER A 423 6.86 -14.49 6.06
C SER A 423 8.13 -13.84 5.50
N THR A 424 9.03 -13.39 6.37
CA THR A 424 10.39 -13.04 5.96
C THR A 424 11.17 -14.32 5.65
N PRO A 425 11.88 -14.42 4.50
CA PRO A 425 12.73 -15.57 4.22
C PRO A 425 13.86 -15.65 5.26
N GLN A 426 13.81 -16.66 6.12
CA GLN A 426 14.91 -16.96 7.05
C GLN A 426 15.94 -17.84 6.33
N GLY A 427 17.22 -17.69 6.70
CA GLY A 427 18.33 -18.46 6.11
C GLY A 427 19.01 -17.82 4.89
N LEU A 428 18.61 -16.61 4.46
CA LEU A 428 19.38 -15.84 3.48
C LEU A 428 20.58 -15.14 4.15
N PRO A 429 21.70 -14.91 3.44
CA PRO A 429 22.89 -14.23 3.98
C PRO A 429 22.61 -12.82 4.53
N GLN A 430 21.53 -12.19 4.05
CA GLN A 430 20.97 -10.95 4.55
C GLN A 430 19.45 -11.12 4.70
N PRO A 431 18.95 -11.52 5.87
CA PRO A 431 17.51 -11.59 6.10
C PRO A 431 16.91 -10.18 6.04
N LEU A 432 15.92 -9.97 5.17
CA LEU A 432 15.16 -8.73 5.14
C LEU A 432 14.46 -8.53 6.50
N PRO A 433 14.58 -7.35 7.13
CA PRO A 433 13.96 -7.12 8.42
C PRO A 433 12.43 -7.14 8.29
N ALA A 434 11.78 -7.81 9.24
CA ALA A 434 10.34 -7.78 9.34
C ALA A 434 9.84 -6.35 9.54
N SER A 435 8.93 -5.94 8.66
CA SER A 435 8.48 -4.55 8.55
C SER A 435 7.09 -4.52 7.96
N THR A 436 6.39 -3.41 8.21
CA THR A 436 5.11 -3.12 7.56
C THR A 436 5.33 -2.00 6.57
N THR A 437 4.96 -2.24 5.30
CA THR A 437 4.78 -1.16 4.34
C THR A 437 3.31 -0.78 4.25
N TRP A 438 3.05 0.48 3.90
CA TRP A 438 1.69 0.95 3.64
C TRP A 438 1.63 1.80 2.38
N ARG A 439 0.49 1.76 1.69
CA ARG A 439 0.22 2.64 0.55
C ARG A 439 -1.25 2.97 0.42
N TRP A 440 -1.52 4.07 -0.29
CA TRP A 440 -2.87 4.39 -0.73
C TRP A 440 -3.35 3.39 -1.79
N LEU A 441 -4.61 3.00 -1.69
CA LEU A 441 -5.30 2.32 -2.77
C LEU A 441 -6.33 3.28 -3.37
N SER A 442 -6.63 3.10 -4.66
CA SER A 442 -7.77 3.74 -5.30
C SER A 442 -8.64 2.71 -6.02
N ILE A 443 -9.93 2.99 -6.17
CA ILE A 443 -10.81 2.22 -7.04
C ILE A 443 -10.54 2.51 -8.53
N TYR A 444 -9.84 3.60 -8.84
CA TYR A 444 -9.50 3.94 -10.21
C TYR A 444 -8.38 3.03 -10.68
N ASP A 445 -8.68 2.28 -11.73
CA ASP A 445 -7.68 1.54 -12.47
C ASP A 445 -7.33 2.35 -13.72
N PRO A 446 -6.04 2.61 -13.99
CA PRO A 446 -5.66 3.29 -15.22
C PRO A 446 -6.10 2.54 -16.48
N LEU A 447 -6.34 1.22 -16.38
CA LEU A 447 -6.76 0.39 -17.51
C LEU A 447 -8.28 0.38 -17.73
N TRP A 448 -9.05 1.10 -16.91
CA TRP A 448 -10.50 1.14 -17.10
C TRP A 448 -10.87 2.06 -18.24
N LYS A 449 -11.79 1.58 -19.08
CA LYS A 449 -12.34 2.35 -20.21
C LYS A 449 -12.89 3.73 -19.80
N VAL A 450 -13.50 3.84 -18.62
CA VAL A 450 -13.98 5.12 -18.09
C VAL A 450 -12.83 6.11 -17.86
N HIS A 451 -11.66 5.62 -17.44
CA HIS A 451 -10.47 6.48 -17.31
C HIS A 451 -9.96 6.91 -18.69
N GLU A 452 -9.83 5.96 -19.62
CA GLU A 452 -9.42 6.23 -21.00
C GLU A 452 -10.33 7.23 -21.72
N GLU A 453 -11.64 7.16 -21.50
CA GLU A 453 -12.62 8.08 -22.11
C GLU A 453 -12.60 9.49 -21.48
N ASN A 454 -12.06 9.64 -20.26
CA ASN A 454 -12.09 10.92 -19.53
C ASN A 454 -10.72 11.59 -19.37
N ILE A 455 -9.62 10.89 -19.62
CA ILE A 455 -8.25 11.39 -19.42
C ILE A 455 -7.86 12.49 -20.42
N ILE A 456 -8.39 12.43 -21.63
CA ILE A 456 -8.10 13.33 -22.75
C ILE A 456 -9.42 13.94 -23.26
N ILE A 457 -9.36 15.18 -23.75
CA ILE A 457 -10.44 15.84 -24.50
C ILE A 457 -9.94 16.03 -25.93
N ASP A 458 -10.70 15.53 -26.89
CA ASP A 458 -10.53 15.81 -28.32
C ASP A 458 -11.32 17.10 -28.65
N PRO A 459 -10.71 18.13 -29.27
CA PRO A 459 -11.37 19.40 -29.56
C PRO A 459 -12.57 19.34 -30.53
#